data_AF-A0A376DQQ1-F1
#
_entry.id   AF-A0A376DQQ1-F1
#
_cell.length_a   1.000
_cell.length_b   1.000
_cell.length_c   1.000
_cell.angle_alpha   90.00
_cell.angle_beta   90.00
_cell.angle_gamma   90.00
#
_symmetry.space_group_name_H-M   'P 1'
#
loop_
_entity.id
_entity.type
_entity.pdbx_description
1 polymer ?
#
loop_
_entity_poly.entity_id
_entity_poly.type
_entity_poly.pdbx_seq_one_letter_code
_entity_poly.pdbx_strand_id
1 'polypeptide(L)' 'MPPGKQIISFGPNEADVSRILSETASGKHFSYEDSEVIKDYILEQFEQWKKGNLLVNTQNIEQFSRRNLSKKLAEILG' A
#
# COMPACT_ATOMS: atom_id res chain seq x y z
N MET A 1 16.37 9.02 9.24
CA MET A 1 14.91 8.78 9.18
C MET A 1 14.73 7.27 9.19
N PRO A 2 14.02 6.67 10.17
CA PRO A 2 13.77 5.23 10.11
C PRO A 2 13.05 4.90 8.80
N PRO A 3 13.36 3.76 8.15
CA PRO A 3 12.65 3.37 6.95
C PRO A 3 11.16 3.31 7.28
N GLY A 4 10.33 3.82 6.37
CA GLY A 4 8.89 3.80 6.54
C GLY A 4 8.39 2.37 6.77
N LYS A 5 7.20 2.22 7.37
CA LYS A 5 6.59 0.90 7.54
C LYS A 5 5.75 0.60 6.31
N GLN A 6 6.02 -0.52 5.63
CA GLN A 6 5.13 -1.01 4.58
C GLN A 6 3.84 -1.57 5.19
N ILE A 7 2.74 -1.36 4.47
CA ILE A 7 1.42 -1.84 4.88
C ILE A 7 1.18 -3.22 4.27
N ILE A 8 0.72 -4.15 5.09
CA ILE A 8 0.20 -5.45 4.66
C ILE A 8 -1.31 -5.42 4.89
N SER A 9 -2.08 -5.69 3.83
CA SER A 9 -3.54 -5.69 3.87
C SER A 9 -4.07 -7.05 3.40
N PHE A 10 -5.23 -7.45 3.94
CA PHE A 10 -5.93 -8.67 3.55
C PHE A 10 -7.38 -8.35 3.16
N GLY A 11 -7.91 -9.04 2.15
CA GLY A 11 -9.29 -8.91 1.73
C GLY A 11 -9.56 -9.53 0.37
N PRO A 12 -10.78 -9.36 -0.16
CA PRO A 12 -11.09 -9.77 -1.53
C PRO A 12 -10.17 -9.12 -2.54
N ASN A 13 -9.85 -9.84 -3.60
CA ASN A 13 -9.15 -9.27 -4.76
C ASN A 13 -9.87 -7.99 -5.22
N GLU A 14 -9.09 -7.00 -5.67
CA GLU A 14 -9.57 -5.71 -6.18
C GLU A 14 -10.30 -4.82 -5.15
N ALA A 15 -10.17 -5.10 -3.85
CA ALA A 15 -10.66 -4.17 -2.82
C ALA A 15 -10.04 -2.76 -2.98
N ASP A 16 -10.77 -1.71 -2.57
CA ASP A 16 -10.32 -0.32 -2.67
C ASP A 16 -8.91 -0.10 -2.06
N VAL A 17 -8.62 -0.80 -0.97
CA VAL A 17 -7.31 -0.78 -0.31
C VAL A 17 -6.19 -1.33 -1.21
N SER A 18 -6.47 -2.33 -2.04
CA SER A 18 -5.51 -2.86 -3.02
C SER A 18 -5.10 -1.77 -4.01
N ARG A 19 -6.08 -1.03 -4.53
CA ARG A 19 -5.83 0.10 -5.43
C ARG A 19 -5.03 1.21 -4.76
N ILE A 20 -5.41 1.60 -3.53
CA ILE A 20 -4.69 2.64 -2.77
C ILE A 20 -3.22 2.23 -2.53
N LEU A 21 -2.97 1.00 -2.11
CA LEU A 21 -1.61 0.51 -1.85
C LEU A 21 -0.77 0.46 -3.13
N SER A 22 -1.36 0.04 -4.24
CA SER A 22 -0.70 0.02 -5.56
C SER A 22 -0.36 1.43 -6.06
N GLU A 23 -1.30 2.37 -6.00
CA GLU A 23 -1.09 3.74 -6.50
C GLU A 23 -0.11 4.55 -5.65
N THR A 24 0.03 4.21 -4.37
CA THR A 24 0.92 4.91 -3.44
C THR A 24 2.26 4.23 -3.23
N ALA A 25 2.45 3.02 -3.76
CA ALA A 25 3.60 2.16 -3.47
C ALA A 25 3.88 2.00 -1.96
N SER A 26 2.81 2.02 -1.14
CA SER A 26 2.90 2.02 0.33
C SER A 26 2.87 0.63 0.95
N GLY A 27 2.58 -0.40 0.16
CA GLY A 27 2.39 -1.74 0.68
C GLY A 27 1.84 -2.73 -0.34
N LYS A 28 1.42 -3.90 0.14
CA LYS A 28 0.87 -4.99 -0.67
C LYS A 28 -0.40 -5.54 -0.05
N HIS A 29 -1.37 -5.85 -0.90
CA HIS A 29 -2.63 -6.50 -0.54
C HIS A 29 -2.58 -7.99 -0.89
N PHE A 30 -3.20 -8.81 -0.06
CA PHE A 30 -3.27 -10.27 -0.20
C PHE A 30 -4.71 -10.74 -0.06
N SER A 31 -5.07 -11.76 -0.84
CA SER A 31 -6.28 -12.53 -0.59
C SER A 31 -6.12 -13.44 0.64
N TYR A 32 -7.21 -14.03 1.11
CA TYR A 32 -7.15 -14.97 2.24
C TYR A 32 -6.50 -16.30 1.84
N GLU A 33 -6.42 -16.57 0.54
CA GLU A 33 -5.85 -17.77 -0.06
C GLU A 33 -4.32 -17.65 -0.26
N ASP A 34 -3.75 -16.45 -0.21
CA ASP A 34 -2.34 -16.12 -0.53
C ASP A 34 -1.32 -16.48 0.57
N SER A 35 -1.57 -17.55 1.32
CA SER A 35 -0.75 -17.94 2.48
C SER A 35 0.73 -18.17 2.18
N GLU A 36 1.06 -18.77 1.03
CA GLU A 36 2.46 -18.96 0.60
C GLU A 36 3.09 -17.64 0.13
N VAL A 37 2.33 -16.86 -0.66
CA VAL A 37 2.80 -15.59 -1.24
C VAL A 37 3.14 -14.56 -0.16
N ILE A 38 2.34 -14.49 0.92
CA ILE A 38 2.62 -13.56 2.01
C ILE A 38 3.85 -13.98 2.82
N LYS A 39 4.08 -15.28 3.00
CA LYS A 39 5.25 -15.79 3.71
C LYS A 39 6.53 -15.38 2.98
N ASP A 40 6.55 -15.58 1.66
CA ASP A 40 7.69 -15.21 0.82
C ASP A 40 7.91 -13.69 0.82
N TYR A 41 6.84 -12.91 0.76
CA TYR A 41 6.91 -11.46 0.84
C TYR A 41 7.50 -10.97 2.17
N ILE A 42 7.02 -11.49 3.31
CA ILE A 42 7.55 -11.11 4.63
C ILE A 42 9.04 -11.46 4.74
N LEU A 43 9.43 -12.64 4.24
CA LEU A 43 10.83 -13.07 4.23
C LEU A 43 11.70 -12.14 3.38
N GLU A 44 11.24 -11.77 2.20
CA GLU A 44 11.92 -10.80 1.33
C GLU A 44 12.11 -9.46 2.03
N GLN A 45 11.03 -8.90 2.61
CA GLN A 45 11.10 -7.60 3.30
C GLN A 45 12.04 -7.65 4.51
N PHE A 46 12.07 -8.77 5.24
CA PHE A 46 12.99 -8.98 6.34
C PHE A 46 14.45 -9.00 5.88
N GLU A 47 14.77 -9.70 4.79
CA GLU A 47 16.13 -9.71 4.23
C GLU A 47 16.55 -8.36 3.67
N GLN A 48 15.63 -7.60 3.05
CA GLN A 48 15.90 -6.22 2.61
C GLN A 48 16.17 -5.29 3.81
N TRP A 49 15.39 -5.43 4.88
CA TRP A 49 15.61 -4.71 6.13
C TRP A 49 16.98 -5.01 6.74
N LYS A 50 17.37 -6.29 6.83
CA LYS A 50 18.71 -6.71 7.32
C LYS A 50 19.85 -6.07 6.54
N LYS A 51 19.67 -5.86 5.24
CA LYS A 51 20.67 -5.23 4.36
C LYS A 51 20.67 -3.70 4.43
N GLY A 52 19.74 -3.08 5.17
CA GLY A 52 19.57 -1.63 5.20
C GLY A 52 18.93 -1.04 3.94
N ASN A 53 18.38 -1.88 3.07
CA ASN A 53 17.85 -1.51 1.75
C ASN A 53 16.34 -1.29 1.75
N LEU A 54 15.72 -1.11 2.92
CA LEU A 54 14.27 -0.91 3.00
C LEU A 54 13.92 0.50 2.49
N LEU A 55 13.76 0.62 1.17
CA LEU A 55 13.31 1.84 0.51
C LEU A 55 11.80 1.91 0.62
N VAL A 56 11.31 2.78 1.49
CA VAL A 56 9.88 3.11 1.52
C VAL A 56 9.68 4.36 0.70
N ASN A 57 9.22 4.15 -0.53
CA ASN A 57 8.97 5.21 -1.49
C ASN A 57 7.47 5.45 -1.59
N THR A 58 6.86 5.81 -0.45
CA THR A 58 5.43 6.10 -0.45
C THR A 58 5.19 7.41 -1.18
N GLN A 59 4.41 7.37 -2.25
CA GLN A 59 4.11 8.52 -3.10
C GLN A 59 2.61 8.78 -3.12
N ASN A 60 2.22 9.98 -3.54
CA ASN A 60 0.85 10.31 -3.91
C ASN A 60 -0.26 10.09 -2.85
N ILE A 61 0.07 9.88 -1.56
CA ILE A 61 -0.94 9.71 -0.48
C ILE A 61 -1.94 10.88 -0.46
N GLU A 62 -1.44 12.09 -0.71
CA GLU A 62 -2.23 13.33 -0.72
C GLU A 62 -3.50 13.22 -1.57
N GLN A 63 -3.49 12.45 -2.67
CA GLN A 63 -4.66 12.30 -3.54
C GLN A 63 -5.85 11.65 -2.84
N PHE A 64 -5.60 10.87 -1.79
CA PHE A 64 -6.60 10.20 -0.96
C PHE A 64 -6.94 10.99 0.31
N SER A 65 -6.41 12.21 0.48
CA SER A 65 -6.84 13.09 1.55
C SER A 65 -8.33 13.42 1.41
N ARG A 66 -9.03 13.60 2.53
CA ARG A 66 -10.43 14.04 2.54
C ARG A 66 -10.65 15.26 1.65
N ARG A 67 -9.72 16.22 1.71
CA ARG A 67 -9.73 17.43 0.88
C ARG A 67 -9.77 17.11 -0.61
N ASN A 68 -8.86 16.26 -1.09
CA ASN A 68 -8.75 15.95 -2.51
C ASN A 68 -9.88 15.02 -3.00
N LEU A 69 -10.35 14.10 -2.16
CA LEU A 69 -11.52 13.27 -2.49
C LEU A 69 -12.81 14.11 -2.57
N SER A 70 -13.04 15.02 -1.62
CA SER A 70 -14.17 15.95 -1.66
C SER A 70 -14.10 16.88 -2.87
N LYS A 71 -12.90 17.33 -3.26
CA LYS A 71 -12.71 18.12 -4.48
C LYS A 71 -13.14 17.34 -5.73
N LYS A 72 -12.65 16.10 -5.90
CA LYS A 72 -13.04 15.24 -7.03
C LYS A 72 -14.55 14.99 -7.07
N LEU A 73 -15.17 14.78 -5.92
CA LEU A 73 -16.63 14.60 -5.83
C LEU A 73 -17.39 15.86 -6.27
N ALA A 74 -16.97 17.04 -5.81
CA ALA A 74 -17.58 18.31 -6.18
C ALA A 74 -17.46 18.59 -7.69
N GLU A 75 -16.35 18.19 -8.34
CA GLU A 75 -16.17 18.30 -9.79
C GLU A 75 -17.14 17.42 -10.60
N ILE A 76 -17.57 16.27 -10.05
CA ILE A 76 -18.55 15.37 -10.70
C ILE A 76 -19.98 15.88 -10.52
N LEU A 77 -20.27 16.51 -9.38
CA LEU A 77 -21.60 16.99 -9.01
C LEU A 77 -21.89 18.43 -9.44
N GLY A 78 -20.87 19.17 -9.89
CA GLY A 78 -20.93 20.58 -10.29
C GLY A 78 -21.34 20.82 -11.73
#